data_AF-A0A292ZDJ0-F1
#
_entry.id   AF-A0A292ZDJ0-F1
#
_cell.length_a   1.000
_cell.length_b   1.000
_cell.length_c   1.000
_cell.angle_alpha   90.00
_cell.angle_beta   90.00
_cell.angle_gamma   90.00
#
_symmetry.space_group_name_H-M   'P 1'
#
loop_
_entity.id
_entity.type
_entity.pdbx_description
1 polymer ?
#
loop_
_entity_poly.entity_id
_entity_poly.type
_entity_poly.pdbx_seq_one_letter_code
_entity_poly.pdbx_strand_id
1 'polypeptide(L)'
;MSCATVSPESRLRTGLIDAGISPRMAGCMAERMVDRLSLTQLRRLQSLASLRKSHMGDMTVDRFLFKVRALEDPEIFAVTSKAAIVCAIDG
;
A
#
# COMPACT_ATOMS: atom_id res chain seq x y z
N MET A 1 -25.94 11.41 11.81
CA MET A 1 -24.60 10.79 11.84
C MET A 1 -24.21 10.45 10.41
N SER A 2 -23.37 11.28 9.78
CA SER A 2 -22.81 10.95 8.47
C SER A 2 -21.77 9.85 8.68
N CYS A 3 -22.04 8.63 8.19
CA CYS A 3 -20.98 7.65 8.01
C CYS A 3 -20.03 8.22 6.95
N ALA A 4 -18.98 8.90 7.38
CA ALA A 4 -17.84 9.17 6.52
C ALA A 4 -17.25 7.79 6.18
N THR A 5 -17.64 7.24 5.04
CA THR A 5 -17.04 6.02 4.52
C THR A 5 -15.58 6.34 4.29
N VAL A 6 -14.69 5.79 5.13
CA VAL A 6 -13.25 5.97 4.97
C VAL A 6 -12.90 5.55 3.54
N SER A 7 -12.36 6.50 2.76
CA SER A 7 -12.07 6.29 1.34
C SER A 7 -11.12 5.11 1.16
N PRO A 8 -11.19 4.39 0.03
CA PRO A 8 -10.24 3.32 -0.29
C PRO A 8 -8.79 3.77 -0.15
N GLU A 9 -8.51 5.03 -0.53
CA GLU A 9 -7.20 5.67 -0.41
C GLU A 9 -6.78 5.84 1.05
N SER A 10 -7.65 6.40 1.89
CA SER A 10 -7.37 6.57 3.32
C SER A 10 -7.13 5.23 4.01
N ARG A 11 -7.92 4.19 3.66
CA ARG A 11 -7.73 2.83 4.19
C ARG A 11 -6.40 2.24 3.73
N LEU A 12 -6.06 2.39 2.45
CA LEU A 12 -4.81 1.90 1.90
C LEU A 12 -3.61 2.60 2.58
N ARG A 13 -3.63 3.93 2.67
CA ARG A 13 -2.60 4.72 3.34
C ARG A 13 -2.35 4.24 4.75
N THR A 14 -3.40 4.06 5.55
CA THR A 14 -3.27 3.52 6.91
C THR A 14 -2.65 2.13 6.92
N GLY A 15 -3.08 1.24 6.01
CA GLY A 15 -2.47 -0.09 5.88
C GLY A 15 -0.98 -0.05 5.53
N LEU A 16 -0.55 0.86 4.64
CA LEU A 16 0.85 1.06 4.28
C LEU A 16 1.67 1.58 5.48
N ILE A 17 1.12 2.52 6.26
CA ILE A 17 1.74 3.05 7.48
C ILE A 17 1.86 1.96 8.55
N ASP A 18 0.80 1.19 8.77
CA ASP A 18 0.80 0.04 9.69
C ASP A 18 1.79 -1.04 9.23
N ALA A 19 2.04 -1.11 7.92
CA ALA A 19 3.10 -1.90 7.31
C ALA A 19 4.46 -1.19 7.37
N GLY A 20 4.68 -0.17 8.19
CA GLY A 20 5.98 0.47 8.41
C GLY A 20 6.48 1.36 7.27
N ILE A 21 5.67 1.62 6.24
CA ILE A 21 6.02 2.61 5.22
C ILE A 21 5.84 4.01 5.80
N SER A 22 6.79 4.93 5.55
CA SER A 22 6.72 6.28 6.10
C SER A 22 5.42 6.99 5.66
N PRO A 23 4.81 7.85 6.50
CA PRO A 23 3.54 8.50 6.17
C PRO A 23 3.54 9.27 4.85
N ARG A 24 4.68 9.92 4.49
CA ARG A 24 4.86 10.61 3.21
C ARG A 24 4.76 9.63 2.03
N MET A 25 5.57 8.56 2.07
CA MET A 25 5.56 7.52 1.02
C MET A 25 4.19 6.85 0.92
N ALA A 26 3.59 6.50 2.05
CA ALA A 26 2.28 5.86 2.10
C ALA A 26 1.18 6.72 1.48
N GLY A 27 1.19 8.04 1.70
CA GLY A 27 0.24 8.96 1.07
C GLY A 27 0.39 9.00 -0.45
N CYS A 28 1.60 9.28 -0.93
CA CYS A 28 1.89 9.33 -2.36
C CYS A 28 1.58 8.01 -3.09
N MET A 29 1.90 6.87 -2.47
CA MET A 29 1.62 5.56 -3.04
C MET A 29 0.11 5.27 -3.05
N ALA A 30 -0.60 5.60 -1.97
CA ALA A 30 -2.03 5.34 -1.87
C ALA A 30 -2.83 6.04 -2.96
N GLU A 31 -2.58 7.32 -3.20
CA GLU A 31 -3.21 8.13 -4.26
C GLU A 31 -3.03 7.45 -5.64
N ARG A 32 -1.78 7.14 -6.01
CA ARG A 32 -1.47 6.53 -7.31
C ARG A 32 -2.04 5.11 -7.48
N MET A 33 -2.16 4.36 -6.39
CA MET A 33 -2.64 2.99 -6.40
C MET A 33 -4.17 2.94 -6.52
N VAL A 34 -4.92 3.84 -5.88
CA VAL A 34 -6.39 3.84 -6.00
C VAL A 34 -6.88 4.29 -7.38
N ASP A 35 -6.06 5.06 -8.11
CA ASP A 35 -6.34 5.46 -9.49
C ASP A 35 -6.21 4.32 -10.50
N ARG A 36 -5.50 3.24 -10.12
CA ARG A 36 -5.13 2.16 -11.03
C ARG A 36 -5.65 0.79 -10.62
N LEU A 37 -5.77 0.52 -9.32
CA LEU A 37 -6.19 -0.78 -8.79
C LEU A 37 -7.69 -0.80 -8.53
N SER A 38 -8.30 -1.95 -8.81
CA SER A 38 -9.67 -2.23 -8.41
C SER A 38 -9.81 -2.34 -6.88
N LEU A 39 -11.02 -2.12 -6.36
CA LEU A 39 -11.31 -2.31 -4.93
C LEU A 39 -10.93 -3.70 -4.41
N THR A 40 -11.08 -4.74 -5.23
CA THR A 40 -10.69 -6.12 -4.88
C THR A 40 -9.17 -6.24 -4.72
N GLN A 41 -8.40 -5.65 -5.62
CA GLN A 41 -6.94 -5.63 -5.55
C GLN A 41 -6.43 -4.82 -4.36
N LEU A 42 -7.05 -3.66 -4.09
CA LEU A 42 -6.75 -2.85 -2.91
C LEU A 42 -6.98 -3.62 -1.61
N ARG A 43 -8.07 -4.41 -1.52
CA ARG A 43 -8.36 -5.26 -0.35
C ARG A 43 -7.32 -6.38 -0.18
N ARG A 44 -6.87 -7.02 -1.26
CA ARG A 44 -5.80 -8.03 -1.22
C ARG A 44 -4.47 -7.46 -0.72
N LEU A 45 -4.15 -6.24 -1.14
CA LEU A 45 -2.94 -5.58 -0.68
C LEU A 45 -3.04 -5.14 0.79
N GLN A 46 -4.23 -4.68 1.22
CA GLN A 46 -4.49 -4.36 2.63
C GLN A 46 -4.42 -5.59 3.54
N SER A 47 -4.92 -6.76 3.09
CA SER A 47 -4.80 -7.98 3.89
C SER A 47 -3.33 -8.35 4.12
N LEU A 48 -2.48 -8.25 3.08
CA LEU A 48 -1.03 -8.46 3.19
C LEU A 48 -0.36 -7.49 4.19
N ALA A 49 -0.72 -6.22 4.15
CA ALA A 49 -0.20 -5.20 5.06
C ALA A 49 -0.62 -5.47 6.52
N SER A 50 -1.87 -5.86 6.73
CA SER A 50 -2.43 -6.13 8.06
C SER A 50 -1.81 -7.35 8.76
N LEU A 51 -1.49 -8.41 8.01
CA LEU A 51 -0.82 -9.62 8.51
C LEU A 51 0.55 -9.32 9.12
N ARG A 52 1.15 -8.19 8.75
CA ARG A 52 2.50 -7.82 9.13
C ARG A 52 2.62 -6.90 10.32
N LYS A 53 1.51 -6.34 10.81
CA LYS A 53 1.50 -5.56 12.05
C LYS A 53 2.15 -6.33 13.22
N SER A 54 2.16 -7.67 13.14
CA SER A 54 2.79 -8.57 14.12
C SER A 54 4.32 -8.63 14.08
N HIS A 55 4.98 -8.11 13.02
CA HIS A 55 6.44 -8.14 12.83
C HIS A 55 6.95 -6.75 12.41
N MET A 56 6.75 -5.76 13.29
CA MET A 56 7.29 -4.41 13.14
C MET A 56 8.79 -4.38 13.46
N GLY A 57 9.62 -4.80 12.52
CA GLY A 57 11.04 -4.44 12.47
C GLY A 57 11.31 -3.82 11.10
N ASP A 58 11.97 -2.65 11.08
CA ASP A 58 12.43 -1.85 9.94
C ASP A 58 11.89 -2.31 8.58
N MET A 59 10.60 -2.05 8.33
CA MET A 59 10.04 -2.36 7.03
C MET A 59 10.49 -1.32 6.02
N THR A 60 11.23 -1.78 5.03
CA THR A 60 11.60 -0.99 3.87
C THR A 60 10.64 -1.23 2.70
N VAL A 61 10.63 -0.30 1.74
CA VAL A 61 9.80 -0.40 0.54
C VAL A 61 10.14 -1.64 -0.28
N ASP A 62 11.41 -2.04 -0.38
CA ASP A 62 11.83 -3.26 -1.08
C ASP A 62 11.28 -4.53 -0.42
N ARG A 63 11.28 -4.61 0.92
CA ARG A 63 10.72 -5.76 1.64
C ARG A 63 9.20 -5.80 1.57
N PHE A 64 8.56 -4.64 1.47
CA PHE A 64 7.14 -4.56 1.14
C PHE A 64 6.87 -5.11 -0.27
N LEU A 65 7.62 -4.67 -1.30
CA LEU A 65 7.47 -5.15 -2.67
C LEU A 65 7.75 -6.65 -2.82
N PHE A 66 8.73 -7.19 -2.10
CA PHE A 66 8.99 -8.63 -2.04
C PHE A 66 7.76 -9.41 -1.58
N LYS A 67 7.00 -8.88 -0.62
CA LYS A 67 5.79 -9.53 -0.12
C LYS A 67 4.59 -9.30 -1.03
N VAL A 68 4.50 -8.14 -1.67
CA VAL A 68 3.49 -7.89 -2.70
C VAL A 68 3.63 -8.90 -3.85
N ARG A 69 4.86 -9.30 -4.20
CA ARG A 69 5.10 -10.36 -5.18
C ARG A 69 4.46 -11.70 -4.78
N ALA A 70 4.34 -12.00 -3.48
CA ALA A 70 3.70 -13.22 -2.99
C ALA A 70 2.16 -13.22 -3.14
N LEU A 71 1.55 -12.10 -3.56
CA LEU A 71 0.13 -12.07 -3.94
C LEU A 71 -0.14 -12.69 -5.31
N GLU A 72 0.91 -12.98 -6.09
CA GLU A 72 0.82 -13.55 -7.45
C GLU A 72 -0.12 -12.77 -8.38
N ASP A 73 -0.28 -11.48 -8.10
CA ASP A 73 -1.11 -10.55 -8.85
C ASP A 73 -0.19 -9.56 -9.60
N PRO A 74 0.03 -9.75 -10.90
CA PRO A 74 1.02 -8.98 -11.66
C PRO A 74 0.65 -7.50 -11.75
N GLU A 75 -0.64 -7.17 -11.76
CA GLU A 75 -1.11 -5.79 -11.81
C GLU A 75 -0.85 -5.09 -10.47
N ILE A 76 -1.16 -5.73 -9.34
CA ILE A 76 -0.82 -5.20 -8.01
C ILE A 76 0.68 -4.95 -7.93
N PHE A 77 1.51 -5.92 -8.32
CA PHE A 77 2.96 -5.78 -8.25
C PHE A 77 3.48 -4.65 -9.14
N ALA A 78 3.01 -4.55 -10.39
CA ALA A 78 3.44 -3.51 -11.32
C ALA A 78 3.06 -2.10 -10.85
N VAL A 79 1.79 -1.90 -10.45
CA VAL A 79 1.31 -0.60 -9.97
C VAL A 79 2.01 -0.20 -8.68
N THR A 80 2.14 -1.13 -7.73
CA THR A 80 2.78 -0.84 -6.44
C THR A 80 4.26 -0.50 -6.61
N SER A 81 4.98 -1.25 -7.45
CA SER A 81 6.40 -0.98 -7.72
C SER A 81 6.59 0.37 -8.41
N LYS A 82 5.73 0.70 -9.38
CA LYS A 82 5.76 2.00 -10.06
C LYS A 82 5.47 3.15 -9.10
N ALA A 83 4.44 3.01 -8.26
CA ALA A 83 4.10 4.00 -7.24
C ALA A 83 5.26 4.19 -6.26
N ALA A 84 5.89 3.10 -5.79
CA ALA A 84 7.06 3.15 -4.93
C ALA A 84 8.22 3.93 -5.55
N ILE A 85 8.56 3.67 -6.82
CA ILE A 85 9.65 4.36 -7.53
C ILE A 85 9.32 5.86 -7.66
N VAL A 86 8.13 6.19 -8.16
CA VAL A 86 7.72 7.59 -8.35
C VAL A 86 7.67 8.35 -7.03
N CYS A 87 7.16 7.74 -5.97
CA CYS A 87 7.07 8.40 -4.67
C CYS A 87 8.41 8.52 -3.95
N ALA A 88 9.37 7.65 -4.24
CA ALA A 88 10.72 7.76 -3.72
C ALA A 88 11.49 8.94 -4.35
N ILE A 89 11.16 9.32 -5.60
CA ILE A 89 11.77 10.47 -6.28
C ILE A 89 11.01 11.79 -6.07
N ASP A 90 9.70 11.74 -5.81
CA ASP A 90 8.88 12.90 -5.43
C ASP A 90 9.13 13.36 -3.96
N GLY A 91 10.19 12.85 -3.32
CA GLY A 91 10.50 12.97 -1.90
C GLY A 91 11.49 14.07 -1.52
#